data_AF-A0A815YN50-F1
#
_entry.id   AF-A0A815YN50-F1
#
_cell.length_a   1.000
_cell.length_b   1.000
_cell.length_c   1.000
_cell.angle_alpha   90.00
_cell.angle_beta   90.00
_cell.angle_gamma   90.00
#
_symmetry.space_group_name_H-M   'P 1'
#
loop_
_entity.id
_entity.type
_entity.pdbx_description
1 polymer ?
#
loop_
_entity_poly.entity_id
_entity_poly.type
_entity_poly.pdbx_seq_one_letter_code
_entity_poly.pdbx_strand_id
1 'polypeptide(L)'
;EKIEENLFQRDSDGIVKPVVHRVYIAQPELQRSLAFEADIDPMNSNQEQTWPTTEELEKAQAEQHQVKKRVPKGTSEYQAAWIVSDDEEEEEQDYQDDDDDEHQDMVTANADELESIQLDEQEAEEDEEEEEMDELVINPNNYDEKLDMEEDKQTLKQLKEAKLDEQFPDEVDTPMDVPARVRFQKYRGLKSFRTTKWDAKENLPEDYGRIYQFPNFRGMIKQIQSEQEDNQGKGDHTQVHSYVTLYVKNVPVTRFEPGHHVFVSGLLPHEQCLSVLNIVLNRTNDSEIILKSKERLIFHVGFRRFASAPIYSQHTTGDKHKFERFFRPRQTLVATCFGPITYPPASVLAFKEFPDGRQELVATGSLLSVNPDRLVLKRIVLSGHPFKIHKKSAVIRYMFFSPEDVNWFKPIELRTRWGRRGHIKESLGTHGHMKCQFDGILKSQDTVFMNLYKRIYPKWTYEPLAVQQQQQQHHEEDMQ
;
A
#
# COMPACT_ATOMS: atom_id res chain seq x y z
N GLU A 1 -8.78 -3.23 -54.92
CA GLU A 1 -9.49 -2.81 -56.15
C GLU A 1 -11.02 -2.75 -55.98
N LYS A 2 -11.83 -3.82 -56.12
CA LYS A 2 -13.32 -3.71 -56.01
C LYS A 2 -13.89 -3.32 -54.62
N ILE A 3 -13.11 -3.46 -53.54
CA ILE A 3 -13.50 -3.02 -52.19
C ILE A 3 -13.17 -1.53 -51.99
N GLU A 4 -12.12 -1.03 -52.64
CA GLU A 4 -11.67 0.37 -52.51
C GLU A 4 -12.59 1.34 -53.25
N GLU A 5 -13.18 0.92 -54.37
CA GLU A 5 -14.11 1.74 -55.16
C GLU A 5 -15.41 2.10 -54.40
N ASN A 6 -15.80 1.33 -53.38
CA ASN A 6 -16.99 1.61 -52.58
C ASN A 6 -16.71 2.45 -51.32
N LEU A 7 -15.45 2.57 -50.91
CA LEU A 7 -15.05 3.26 -49.69
C LEU A 7 -14.63 4.71 -49.93
N PHE A 8 -14.28 5.08 -51.16
CA PHE A 8 -13.77 6.42 -51.47
C PHE A 8 -14.39 6.99 -52.75
N GLN A 9 -15.02 8.16 -52.65
CA GLN A 9 -15.49 8.95 -53.80
C GLN A 9 -14.49 10.06 -54.12
N ARG A 10 -14.25 10.28 -55.42
CA ARG A 10 -13.44 11.40 -55.91
C ARG A 10 -14.36 12.59 -56.18
N ASP A 11 -14.08 13.71 -55.53
CA ASP A 11 -14.71 15.00 -55.85
C ASP A 11 -14.21 15.53 -57.21
N SER A 12 -14.90 16.53 -57.79
CA SER A 12 -14.50 17.19 -59.06
C SER A 12 -13.10 17.80 -59.04
N ASP A 13 -12.52 18.02 -57.85
CA ASP A 13 -11.18 18.56 -57.64
C ASP A 13 -10.11 17.47 -57.45
N GLY A 14 -10.45 16.19 -57.64
CA GLY A 14 -9.50 15.07 -57.56
C GLY A 14 -9.12 14.63 -56.14
N ILE A 15 -9.72 15.23 -55.11
CA ILE A 15 -9.52 14.86 -53.70
C ILE A 15 -10.34 13.60 -53.41
N VAL A 16 -9.66 12.56 -52.93
CA VAL A 16 -10.26 11.27 -52.54
C VAL A 16 -10.87 11.44 -51.15
N LYS A 17 -12.20 11.44 -51.03
CA LYS A 17 -12.91 11.50 -49.74
C LYS A 17 -13.54 10.15 -49.41
N PRO A 18 -13.47 9.69 -48.14
CA PRO A 18 -14.16 8.47 -47.74
C PRO A 18 -15.68 8.64 -47.87
N VAL A 19 -16.36 7.61 -48.36
CA VAL A 19 -17.83 7.56 -48.47
C VAL A 19 -18.41 7.41 -47.07
N VAL A 20 -19.08 8.44 -46.58
CA VAL A 20 -19.70 8.46 -45.25
C VAL A 20 -21.04 7.73 -45.30
N HIS A 21 -21.09 6.48 -44.83
CA HIS A 21 -22.33 5.70 -44.82
C HIS A 21 -23.33 6.12 -43.73
N ARG A 22 -22.85 6.48 -42.54
CA ARG A 22 -23.66 6.93 -41.40
C ARG A 22 -22.86 7.92 -40.55
N VAL A 23 -23.55 8.93 -40.03
CA VAL A 23 -23.00 9.90 -39.07
C VAL A 23 -23.72 9.73 -37.76
N TYR A 24 -22.98 9.38 -36.70
CA TYR A 24 -23.49 9.32 -35.34
C TYR A 24 -23.15 10.64 -34.64
N ILE A 25 -24.15 11.30 -34.05
CA ILE A 25 -23.97 12.56 -33.31
C ILE A 25 -24.18 12.29 -31.83
N ALA A 26 -23.18 12.63 -31.02
CA ALA A 26 -23.29 12.51 -29.57
C ALA A 26 -24.36 13.47 -29.03
N GLN A 27 -25.29 12.93 -28.23
CA GLN A 27 -26.31 13.73 -27.55
C GLN A 27 -25.66 14.59 -26.46
N PRO A 28 -25.83 15.92 -26.46
CA PRO A 28 -25.21 16.80 -25.47
C PRO A 28 -25.62 16.50 -24.03
N GLU A 29 -26.85 16.02 -23.79
CA GLU A 29 -27.39 15.75 -22.46
C GLU A 29 -26.73 14.56 -21.75
N LEU A 30 -26.34 13.55 -22.52
CA LEU A 30 -25.61 12.38 -22.01
C LEU A 30 -24.09 12.59 -22.02
N GLN A 31 -23.62 13.75 -22.52
CA GLN A 31 -22.20 14.06 -22.59
C GLN A 31 -21.67 14.33 -21.19
N ARG A 32 -20.76 13.45 -20.72
CA ARG A 32 -20.13 13.59 -19.40
C ARG A 32 -19.17 14.77 -19.35
N SER A 33 -19.03 15.35 -18.16
CA SER A 33 -18.04 16.40 -17.90
C SER A 33 -16.61 15.84 -18.00
N LEU A 34 -15.67 16.72 -18.35
CA LEU A 34 -14.24 16.43 -18.40
C LEU A 34 -13.55 16.58 -17.03
N ALA A 35 -14.30 16.93 -15.98
CA ALA A 35 -13.75 17.12 -14.64
C ALA A 35 -13.28 15.79 -14.06
N PHE A 36 -12.01 15.72 -13.68
CA PHE A 36 -11.40 14.55 -13.03
C PHE A 36 -11.67 14.53 -11.52
N GLU A 37 -11.74 15.72 -10.91
CA GLU A 37 -11.92 15.93 -9.48
C GLU A 37 -13.40 16.15 -9.15
N ALA A 38 -13.80 15.70 -7.96
CA ALA A 38 -15.10 16.04 -7.42
C ALA A 38 -15.11 17.50 -6.95
N ASP A 39 -16.23 18.18 -7.17
CA ASP A 39 -16.42 19.53 -6.65
C ASP A 39 -16.38 19.51 -5.12
N ILE A 40 -15.40 20.20 -4.54
CA ILE A 40 -15.33 20.39 -3.10
C ILE A 40 -16.33 21.48 -2.76
N ASP A 41 -17.37 21.15 -2.00
CA ASP A 41 -18.21 22.19 -1.41
C ASP A 41 -17.42 22.85 -0.24
N PRO A 42 -16.95 24.09 -0.39
CA PRO A 42 -16.18 24.76 0.66
C PRO A 42 -17.00 24.95 1.95
N MET A 43 -18.33 24.91 1.88
CA MET A 43 -19.19 25.00 3.07
C MET A 43 -19.25 23.69 3.88
N ASN A 44 -18.93 22.55 3.25
CA ASN A 44 -18.92 21.23 3.87
C ASN A 44 -17.51 20.83 4.39
N SER A 45 -16.46 21.42 3.83
CA SER A 45 -15.05 21.13 4.16
C SER A 45 -14.61 21.51 5.59
N ASN A 46 -15.34 22.38 6.29
CA ASN A 46 -14.98 22.82 7.64
C ASN A 46 -15.78 22.18 8.78
N GLN A 47 -16.77 21.32 8.50
CA GLN A 47 -17.59 20.68 9.53
C GLN A 47 -18.17 19.34 9.07
N GLU A 48 -17.34 18.35 8.75
CA GLU A 48 -17.77 16.94 8.88
C GLU A 48 -17.83 16.55 10.38
N GLN A 49 -18.64 17.27 11.13
CA GLN A 49 -19.31 16.70 12.28
C GLN A 49 -20.61 16.09 11.74
N THR A 50 -20.46 15.01 10.98
CA THR A 50 -21.59 14.18 10.57
C THR A 50 -22.20 13.60 11.83
N TRP A 51 -23.39 14.10 12.20
CA TRP A 51 -24.23 13.39 13.15
C TRP A 51 -24.36 11.94 12.65
N PRO A 52 -24.15 10.92 13.50
CA PRO A 52 -24.35 9.54 13.10
C PRO A 52 -25.71 9.40 12.42
N THR A 53 -25.70 8.85 11.21
CA THR A 53 -26.95 8.59 10.49
C THR A 53 -27.80 7.61 11.28
N THR A 54 -29.12 7.66 11.13
CA THR A 54 -30.05 6.79 11.87
C THR A 54 -29.70 5.30 11.68
N GLU A 55 -29.23 4.93 10.49
CA GLU A 55 -28.77 3.57 10.18
C GLU A 55 -27.46 3.18 10.88
N GLU A 56 -26.55 4.12 11.11
CA GLU A 56 -25.30 3.89 11.86
C GLU A 56 -25.56 3.84 13.37
N LEU A 57 -26.51 4.65 13.88
CA LEU A 57 -27.01 4.54 15.24
C LEU A 57 -27.71 3.21 15.48
N GLU A 58 -28.54 2.75 14.54
CA GLU A 58 -29.19 1.44 14.62
C GLU A 58 -28.18 0.30 14.55
N LYS A 59 -27.13 0.38 13.72
CA LYS A 59 -26.05 -0.62 13.72
C LYS A 59 -25.24 -0.61 15.00
N ALA A 60 -24.91 0.56 15.55
CA ALA A 60 -24.20 0.67 16.83
C ALA A 60 -25.06 0.18 18.00
N GLN A 61 -26.36 0.47 18.00
CA GLN A 61 -27.32 -0.05 18.99
C GLN A 61 -27.55 -1.56 18.83
N ALA A 62 -27.54 -2.07 17.59
CA ALA A 62 -27.62 -3.50 17.32
C ALA A 62 -26.35 -4.25 17.75
N GLU A 63 -25.16 -3.67 17.52
CA GLU A 63 -23.88 -4.20 18.03
C GLU A 63 -23.78 -4.08 19.57
N GLN A 64 -24.50 -3.12 20.20
CA GLN A 64 -24.62 -2.97 21.65
C GLN A 64 -25.72 -3.84 22.29
N HIS A 65 -26.14 -4.95 21.68
CA HIS A 65 -27.06 -5.88 22.35
C HIS A 65 -26.46 -6.38 23.67
N GLN A 66 -26.98 -5.81 24.76
CA GLN A 66 -26.56 -6.01 26.13
C GLN A 66 -26.80 -7.46 26.57
N VAL A 67 -25.80 -8.04 27.24
CA VAL A 67 -25.97 -9.24 28.06
C VAL A 67 -27.08 -8.97 29.07
N LYS A 68 -28.23 -9.62 28.93
CA LYS A 68 -29.36 -9.49 29.87
C LYS A 68 -29.00 -10.17 31.20
N LYS A 69 -28.51 -9.41 32.18
CA LYS A 69 -28.31 -9.90 33.56
C LYS A 69 -29.66 -10.21 34.22
N ARG A 70 -29.84 -11.44 34.71
CA ARG A 70 -31.02 -11.81 35.50
C ARG A 70 -30.86 -11.23 36.91
N VAL A 71 -31.65 -10.22 37.24
CA VAL A 71 -31.69 -9.62 38.58
C VAL A 71 -33.04 -9.88 39.28
N PRO A 72 -33.07 -10.05 40.62
CA PRO A 72 -34.31 -10.26 41.37
C PRO A 72 -35.32 -9.12 41.20
N LYS A 73 -36.62 -9.46 41.18
CA LYS A 73 -37.71 -8.49 41.00
C LYS A 73 -37.69 -7.43 42.10
N GLY A 74 -37.53 -6.15 41.72
CA GLY A 74 -37.54 -5.00 42.62
C GLY A 74 -36.20 -4.30 42.83
N THR A 75 -35.14 -4.69 42.11
CA THR A 75 -33.84 -3.99 42.14
C THR A 75 -33.80 -2.82 41.15
N SER A 76 -33.20 -1.70 41.57
CA SER A 76 -32.98 -0.52 40.70
C SER A 76 -31.78 -0.72 39.77
N GLU A 77 -31.75 -0.03 38.63
CA GLU A 77 -30.64 -0.13 37.65
C GLU A 77 -29.27 0.10 38.27
N TYR A 78 -29.16 1.04 39.22
CA TYR A 78 -27.91 1.33 39.92
C TYR A 78 -27.45 0.17 40.82
N GLN A 79 -28.38 -0.56 41.45
CA GLN A 79 -28.05 -1.73 42.27
C GLN A 79 -27.68 -2.95 41.42
N ALA A 80 -28.28 -3.10 40.24
CA ALA A 80 -27.99 -4.20 39.32
C ALA A 80 -26.54 -4.18 38.80
N ALA A 81 -25.93 -2.99 38.69
CA ALA A 81 -24.55 -2.83 38.21
C ALA A 81 -23.47 -3.39 39.16
N TRP A 82 -23.79 -3.55 40.45
CA TRP A 82 -22.83 -4.02 41.48
C TRP A 82 -22.91 -5.52 41.75
N ILE A 83 -23.88 -6.24 41.18
CA ILE A 83 -23.99 -7.69 41.36
C ILE A 83 -22.98 -8.35 40.42
N VAL A 84 -21.86 -8.82 40.98
CA VAL A 84 -20.89 -9.69 40.30
C VAL A 84 -21.53 -11.08 40.19
N SER A 85 -21.56 -11.64 38.98
CA SER A 85 -22.07 -12.99 38.71
C SER A 85 -20.89 -13.96 38.69
N ASP A 86 -20.97 -15.04 39.46
CA ASP A 86 -19.93 -16.08 39.61
C ASP A 86 -19.72 -16.97 38.37
N ASP A 87 -20.37 -16.70 37.24
CA ASP A 87 -20.29 -17.51 36.01
C ASP A 87 -19.14 -17.10 35.05
N GLU A 88 -18.05 -16.48 35.54
CA GLU A 88 -16.85 -16.16 34.73
C GLU A 88 -15.62 -17.01 35.11
N GLU A 89 -15.79 -18.08 35.88
CA GLU A 89 -14.79 -19.13 36.09
C GLU A 89 -15.37 -20.48 35.65
N GLU A 90 -15.11 -20.92 34.40
CA GLU A 90 -14.98 -22.33 33.94
C GLU A 90 -15.22 -22.45 32.42
N GLU A 91 -14.16 -22.31 31.61
CA GLU A 91 -14.03 -23.02 30.32
C GLU A 91 -12.55 -23.40 30.11
N GLU A 92 -12.03 -24.28 30.97
CA GLU A 92 -10.95 -25.20 30.60
C GLU A 92 -11.62 -26.47 30.06
N GLN A 93 -11.64 -26.66 28.74
CA GLN A 93 -12.01 -27.94 28.14
C GLN A 93 -10.75 -28.78 27.94
N ASP A 94 -10.64 -29.78 28.81
CA ASP A 94 -9.83 -30.98 28.68
C ASP A 94 -10.16 -31.72 27.36
N TYR A 95 -9.13 -32.01 26.56
CA TYR A 95 -9.19 -33.10 25.59
C TYR A 95 -8.43 -34.28 26.21
N GLN A 96 -9.18 -35.28 26.69
CA GLN A 96 -8.65 -36.58 27.08
C GLN A 96 -8.61 -37.52 25.86
N ASP A 97 -7.52 -38.28 25.81
CA ASP A 97 -7.27 -39.48 25.00
C ASP A 97 -8.47 -40.44 24.98
N ASP A 98 -8.74 -40.99 23.80
CA ASP A 98 -9.18 -42.38 23.66
C ASP A 98 -8.28 -43.04 22.60
N ASP A 99 -7.44 -43.97 23.07
CA ASP A 99 -6.71 -44.95 22.28
C ASP A 99 -7.70 -45.92 21.61
N ASP A 100 -7.46 -46.24 20.34
CA ASP A 100 -7.77 -47.57 19.80
C ASP A 100 -6.73 -47.90 18.70
N ASP A 101 -5.89 -48.89 19.02
CA ASP A 101 -4.89 -49.54 18.18
C ASP A 101 -5.55 -50.39 17.08
N GLU A 102 -4.94 -50.45 15.87
CA GLU A 102 -4.63 -51.72 15.20
C GLU A 102 -3.63 -51.54 14.01
N HIS A 103 -2.61 -52.41 14.03
CA HIS A 103 -1.47 -52.71 13.14
C HIS A 103 -1.70 -52.60 11.60
N GLN A 104 -0.76 -52.53 10.65
CA GLN A 104 0.63 -53.01 10.43
C GLN A 104 1.11 -52.31 9.12
N ASP A 105 2.37 -51.87 8.90
CA ASP A 105 3.45 -52.71 8.39
C ASP A 105 4.79 -51.93 8.29
N MET A 106 5.88 -52.69 8.53
CA MET A 106 7.29 -52.30 8.45
C MET A 106 7.78 -52.02 7.03
N VAL A 107 8.70 -51.06 6.90
CA VAL A 107 9.93 -51.26 6.12
C VAL A 107 11.10 -50.47 6.74
N THR A 108 12.18 -51.21 6.95
CA THR A 108 13.44 -50.90 7.63
C THR A 108 14.41 -50.08 6.78
N ALA A 109 15.16 -49.14 7.38
CA ALA A 109 16.55 -48.88 7.00
C ALA A 109 17.30 -48.17 8.14
N ASN A 110 18.33 -48.88 8.60
CA ASN A 110 19.27 -48.65 9.70
C ASN A 110 19.77 -47.21 9.94
N ALA A 111 19.88 -46.88 11.23
CA ALA A 111 20.91 -46.00 11.76
C ALA A 111 22.12 -46.86 12.13
N ASP A 112 23.31 -46.42 11.72
CA ASP A 112 24.56 -46.45 12.48
C ASP A 112 25.72 -46.20 11.50
N GLU A 113 26.31 -45.01 11.55
CA GLU A 113 27.76 -44.81 11.41
C GLU A 113 28.12 -43.37 11.79
N LEU A 114 28.46 -43.22 13.08
CA LEU A 114 29.31 -42.17 13.59
C LEU A 114 30.76 -42.55 13.24
N GLU A 115 31.35 -41.89 12.24
CA GLU A 115 32.81 -41.82 12.14
C GLU A 115 33.30 -40.38 11.92
N SER A 116 34.27 -40.04 12.75
CA SER A 116 35.13 -38.88 12.70
C SER A 116 35.89 -38.80 11.38
N ILE A 117 35.80 -37.66 10.68
CA ILE A 117 36.65 -37.38 9.52
C ILE A 117 37.47 -36.11 9.79
N GLN A 118 38.76 -36.29 9.60
CA GLN A 118 39.87 -35.36 9.80
C GLN A 118 39.80 -34.19 8.82
N LEU A 119 40.36 -33.05 9.26
CA LEU A 119 40.73 -31.93 8.40
C LEU A 119 41.80 -32.40 7.42
N ASP A 120 41.45 -32.46 6.13
CA ASP A 120 42.41 -32.51 5.02
C ASP A 120 42.23 -31.25 4.17
N GLU A 121 43.32 -30.48 4.07
CA GLU A 121 43.55 -29.47 3.04
C GLU A 121 43.63 -30.17 1.68
N GLN A 122 42.68 -29.88 0.79
CA GLN A 122 42.85 -30.14 -0.64
C GLN A 122 42.48 -28.87 -1.41
N GLU A 123 43.49 -28.35 -2.10
CA GLU A 123 43.42 -27.27 -3.09
C GLU A 123 42.35 -27.60 -4.13
N ALA A 124 41.36 -26.72 -4.28
CA ALA A 124 40.48 -26.69 -5.43
C ALA A 124 41.07 -25.68 -6.42
N GLU A 125 41.55 -26.19 -7.56
CA GLU A 125 41.89 -25.36 -8.72
C GLU A 125 40.61 -24.63 -9.18
N GLU A 126 40.68 -23.30 -9.18
CA GLU A 126 39.67 -22.44 -9.80
C GLU A 126 39.90 -22.48 -11.31
N ASP A 127 38.95 -23.07 -12.06
CA ASP A 127 38.82 -22.86 -13.49
C ASP A 127 38.36 -21.39 -13.70
N GLU A 128 39.33 -20.51 -13.95
CA GLU A 128 39.11 -19.15 -14.44
C GLU A 128 38.63 -19.20 -15.91
N GLU A 129 37.32 -19.29 -16.12
CA GLU A 129 36.73 -18.83 -17.39
C GLU A 129 36.73 -17.29 -17.36
N GLU A 130 37.80 -16.70 -17.90
CA GLU A 130 37.90 -15.28 -18.21
C GLU A 130 36.81 -14.91 -19.25
N GLU A 131 35.63 -14.49 -18.79
CA GLU A 131 34.75 -13.65 -19.60
C GLU A 131 35.48 -12.32 -19.83
N GLU A 132 35.95 -12.09 -21.07
CA GLU A 132 36.52 -10.82 -21.53
C GLU A 132 35.54 -9.68 -21.25
N MET A 133 35.69 -9.08 -20.08
CA MET A 133 35.04 -7.84 -19.70
C MET A 133 35.78 -6.73 -20.44
N ASP A 134 35.17 -6.18 -21.50
CA ASP A 134 35.70 -5.04 -22.24
C ASP A 134 36.22 -3.97 -21.26
N GLU A 135 37.55 -3.86 -21.13
CA GLU A 135 38.22 -2.84 -20.34
C GLU A 135 37.94 -1.48 -20.99
N LEU A 136 36.87 -0.83 -20.56
CA LEU A 136 36.71 0.61 -20.75
C LEU A 136 37.92 1.27 -20.10
N VAL A 137 38.89 1.71 -20.90
CA VAL A 137 40.07 2.47 -20.47
C VAL A 137 39.58 3.75 -19.78
N ILE A 138 39.47 3.72 -18.46
CA ILE A 138 39.10 4.87 -17.65
C ILE A 138 40.34 5.77 -17.61
N ASN A 139 40.31 6.88 -18.36
CA ASN A 139 41.32 7.93 -18.23
C ASN A 139 41.23 8.53 -16.81
N PRO A 140 42.28 8.43 -15.98
CA PRO A 140 42.24 8.85 -14.57
C PRO A 140 42.01 10.37 -14.40
N ASN A 141 42.27 11.16 -15.43
CA ASN A 141 42.07 12.62 -15.39
C ASN A 141 40.61 13.06 -15.66
N ASN A 142 39.75 12.19 -16.22
CA ASN A 142 38.37 12.52 -16.59
C ASN A 142 37.31 11.73 -15.79
N TYR A 143 37.74 10.98 -14.78
CA TYR A 143 36.84 10.16 -13.94
C TYR A 143 35.97 11.03 -13.02
N ASP A 144 36.56 12.08 -12.44
CA ASP A 144 35.89 12.97 -11.48
C ASP A 144 34.88 13.93 -12.12
N GLU A 145 34.97 14.20 -13.42
CA GLU A 145 34.04 15.11 -14.12
C GLU A 145 32.66 14.49 -14.37
N LYS A 146 32.53 13.16 -14.30
CA LYS A 146 31.28 12.42 -14.59
C LYS A 146 30.61 11.81 -13.35
N LEU A 147 31.27 11.82 -12.20
CA LEU A 147 30.71 11.27 -10.96
C LEU A 147 30.12 12.37 -10.09
N ASP A 148 28.78 12.42 -10.04
CA ASP A 148 28.11 13.24 -9.02
C ASP A 148 28.20 12.55 -7.66
N MET A 149 29.22 12.93 -6.90
CA MET A 149 29.48 12.45 -5.54
C MET A 149 28.28 12.63 -4.59
N GLU A 150 27.34 13.53 -4.91
CA GLU A 150 26.16 13.77 -4.08
C GLU A 150 25.07 12.72 -4.33
N GLU A 151 24.87 12.31 -5.58
CA GLU A 151 23.97 11.21 -5.95
C GLU A 151 24.46 9.88 -5.37
N ASP A 152 25.76 9.59 -5.48
CA ASP A 152 26.37 8.38 -4.91
C ASP A 152 26.23 8.31 -3.39
N LYS A 153 26.37 9.45 -2.71
CA LYS A 153 26.12 9.51 -1.26
C LYS A 153 24.66 9.22 -0.92
N GLN A 154 23.73 9.67 -1.75
CA GLN A 154 22.30 9.42 -1.55
C GLN A 154 21.95 7.95 -1.80
N THR A 155 22.44 7.35 -2.88
CA THR A 155 22.21 5.92 -3.19
C THR A 155 22.82 5.03 -2.10
N LEU A 156 24.04 5.31 -1.65
CA LEU A 156 24.69 4.61 -0.55
C LEU A 156 23.90 4.73 0.76
N LYS A 157 23.36 5.92 1.05
CA LYS A 157 22.52 6.15 2.22
C LYS A 157 21.21 5.35 2.13
N GLN A 158 20.56 5.34 0.97
CA GLN A 158 19.36 4.54 0.74
C GLN A 158 19.63 3.03 0.93
N LEU A 159 20.79 2.56 0.46
CA LEU A 159 21.23 1.17 0.62
C LEU A 159 21.47 0.81 2.09
N LYS A 160 22.12 1.69 2.85
CA LYS A 160 22.27 1.52 4.30
C LYS A 160 20.92 1.53 5.02
N GLU A 161 20.01 2.43 4.67
CA GLU A 161 18.65 2.49 5.25
C GLU A 161 17.83 1.22 4.95
N ALA A 162 17.93 0.68 3.74
CA ALA A 162 17.22 -0.54 3.34
C ALA A 162 17.73 -1.77 4.11
N LYS A 163 19.06 -1.94 4.21
CA LYS A 163 19.68 -3.02 5.00
C LYS A 163 19.34 -2.92 6.49
N LEU A 164 19.30 -1.70 7.04
CA LEU A 164 18.89 -1.49 8.43
C LEU A 164 17.42 -1.81 8.66
N ASP A 165 16.51 -1.46 7.74
CA ASP A 165 15.08 -1.81 7.85
C ASP A 165 14.81 -3.31 7.67
N GLU A 166 15.67 -4.00 6.92
CA GLU A 166 15.62 -5.46 6.79
C GLU A 166 16.02 -6.16 8.10
N GLN A 167 17.11 -5.71 8.73
CA GLN A 167 17.58 -6.25 10.01
C GLN A 167 16.66 -5.85 11.19
N PHE A 168 16.18 -4.60 11.20
CA PHE A 168 15.41 -3.98 12.28
C PHE A 168 14.14 -3.31 11.74
N PRO A 169 13.08 -4.10 11.48
CA PRO A 169 11.89 -3.60 10.80
C PRO A 169 11.08 -2.62 11.66
N ASP A 170 10.88 -1.41 11.13
CA ASP A 170 10.12 -0.31 11.75
C ASP A 170 10.66 0.20 13.10
N GLU A 171 11.89 -0.17 13.48
CA GLU A 171 12.52 0.33 14.70
C GLU A 171 12.92 1.80 14.54
N VAL A 172 12.58 2.62 15.54
CA VAL A 172 12.88 4.04 15.56
C VAL A 172 13.29 4.46 16.95
N ASP A 173 14.44 5.10 17.05
CA ASP A 173 14.94 5.65 18.31
C ASP A 173 14.10 6.84 18.78
N THR A 174 13.79 6.86 20.07
CA THR A 174 13.17 8.01 20.71
C THR A 174 14.18 9.16 20.79
N PRO A 175 13.79 10.39 20.41
CA PRO A 175 14.72 11.50 20.45
C PRO A 175 14.86 11.98 21.90
N MET A 176 16.04 12.46 22.28
CA MET A 176 16.24 13.05 23.60
C MET A 176 15.72 14.49 23.66
N ASP A 177 15.77 15.21 22.54
CA ASP A 177 15.46 16.65 22.50
C ASP A 177 13.96 16.96 22.57
N VAL A 178 13.12 16.05 22.06
CA VAL A 178 11.67 16.24 21.94
C VAL A 178 10.93 15.19 22.77
N PRO A 179 9.97 15.57 23.62
CA PRO A 179 9.15 14.61 24.35
C PRO A 179 8.48 13.60 23.41
N ALA A 180 8.53 12.33 23.76
CA ALA A 180 8.04 11.25 22.91
C ALA A 180 6.53 11.39 22.64
N ARG A 181 5.74 11.89 23.61
CA ARG A 181 4.31 12.17 23.41
C ARG A 181 4.06 13.14 22.25
N VAL A 182 4.89 14.18 22.10
CA VAL A 182 4.74 15.21 21.06
C VAL A 182 5.15 14.64 19.71
N ARG A 183 6.29 13.93 19.65
CA ARG A 183 6.75 13.29 18.41
C ARG A 183 5.77 12.23 17.89
N PHE A 184 5.16 11.47 18.80
CA PHE A 184 4.25 10.38 18.47
C PHE A 184 2.78 10.68 18.75
N GLN A 185 2.38 11.96 18.81
CA GLN A 185 1.02 12.40 19.16
C GLN A 185 -0.07 11.76 18.29
N LYS A 186 0.21 11.55 16.99
CA LYS A 186 -0.72 10.95 16.02
C LYS A 186 -0.76 9.41 16.05
N TYR A 187 0.02 8.79 16.92
CA TYR A 187 0.11 7.34 17.01
C TYR A 187 -0.75 6.80 18.15
N ARG A 188 -1.29 5.60 17.95
CA ARG A 188 -1.99 4.84 18.99
C ARG A 188 -1.43 3.43 19.15
N GLY A 189 -1.49 2.92 20.37
CA GLY A 189 -1.26 1.50 20.64
C GLY A 189 -2.46 0.67 20.20
N LEU A 190 -2.21 -0.51 19.63
CA LEU A 190 -3.23 -1.50 19.35
C LEU A 190 -2.89 -2.77 20.13
N LYS A 191 -3.89 -3.37 20.78
CA LYS A 191 -3.73 -4.66 21.48
C LYS A 191 -3.42 -5.78 20.46
N SER A 192 -4.17 -5.82 19.37
CA SER A 192 -3.91 -6.75 18.27
C SER A 192 -4.12 -6.06 16.93
N PHE A 193 -3.15 -6.23 16.04
CA PHE A 193 -3.22 -5.67 14.69
C PHE A 193 -4.34 -6.33 13.86
N ARG A 194 -4.81 -7.53 14.19
CA ARG A 194 -5.87 -8.20 13.42
C ARG A 194 -7.26 -7.84 13.98
N THR A 195 -7.46 -8.03 15.27
CA THR A 195 -8.81 -8.00 15.87
C THR A 195 -9.28 -6.60 16.26
N THR A 196 -8.38 -5.67 16.61
CA THR A 196 -8.80 -4.32 17.02
C THR A 196 -9.39 -3.55 15.83
N LYS A 197 -10.64 -3.08 15.94
CA LYS A 197 -11.29 -2.26 14.91
C LYS A 197 -10.55 -0.91 14.76
N TRP A 198 -10.48 -0.40 13.53
CA TRP A 198 -9.93 0.93 13.21
C TRP A 198 -10.90 1.57 12.22
N ASP A 199 -11.33 2.80 12.49
CA ASP A 199 -12.30 3.48 11.64
C ASP A 199 -11.64 4.04 10.35
N ALA A 200 -12.24 3.73 9.20
CA ALA A 200 -11.79 4.13 7.88
C ALA A 200 -12.14 5.58 7.52
N LYS A 201 -12.97 6.27 8.32
CA LYS A 201 -13.29 7.68 8.10
C LYS A 201 -12.67 8.63 9.14
N GLU A 202 -11.91 8.09 10.08
CA GLU A 202 -11.22 8.89 11.09
C GLU A 202 -10.03 9.66 10.50
N ASN A 203 -9.93 10.97 10.79
CA ASN A 203 -8.81 11.85 10.43
C ASN A 203 -8.45 11.87 8.92
N LEU A 204 -9.46 11.95 8.06
CA LEU A 204 -9.28 12.03 6.61
C LEU A 204 -8.56 13.34 6.19
N PRO A 205 -7.60 13.27 5.24
CA PRO A 205 -7.03 14.47 4.62
C PRO A 205 -8.05 15.18 3.73
N GLU A 206 -7.85 16.48 3.49
CA GLU A 206 -8.66 17.29 2.56
C GLU A 206 -8.69 16.69 1.14
N ASP A 207 -7.61 16.04 0.71
CA ASP A 207 -7.50 15.37 -0.59
C ASP A 207 -8.59 14.30 -0.78
N TYR A 208 -9.07 13.68 0.30
CA TYR A 208 -10.15 12.67 0.24
C TYR A 208 -11.53 13.28 -0.02
N GLY A 209 -11.71 14.60 0.12
CA GLY A 209 -12.92 15.30 -0.30
C GLY A 209 -13.02 15.47 -1.82
N ARG A 210 -11.90 15.34 -2.55
CA ARG A 210 -11.83 15.54 -4.02
C ARG A 210 -12.05 14.27 -4.83
N ILE A 211 -12.05 13.12 -4.17
CA ILE A 211 -12.11 11.81 -4.82
C ILE A 211 -13.53 11.28 -4.87
N TYR A 212 -13.79 10.43 -5.87
CA TYR A 212 -15.02 9.68 -5.95
C TYR A 212 -14.90 8.35 -5.19
N GLN A 213 -15.88 8.07 -4.34
CA GLN A 213 -16.02 6.81 -3.62
C GLN A 213 -17.22 6.03 -4.16
N PHE A 214 -17.03 4.72 -4.35
CA PHE A 214 -18.12 3.81 -4.71
C PHE A 214 -18.53 2.98 -3.49
N PRO A 215 -19.83 2.90 -3.16
CA PRO A 215 -20.29 2.05 -2.06
C PRO A 215 -20.10 0.57 -2.36
N ASN A 216 -20.32 0.15 -3.61
CA ASN A 216 -20.09 -1.22 -4.05
C ASN A 216 -19.44 -1.28 -5.45
N PHE A 217 -18.10 -1.23 -5.45
CA PHE A 217 -17.31 -1.24 -6.68
C PHE A 217 -17.52 -2.51 -7.53
N ARG A 218 -17.59 -3.69 -6.89
CA ARG A 218 -17.77 -4.97 -7.61
C ARG A 218 -19.15 -5.10 -8.25
N GLY A 219 -20.19 -4.63 -7.55
CA GLY A 219 -21.55 -4.60 -8.09
C GLY A 219 -21.66 -3.70 -9.31
N MET A 220 -21.03 -2.51 -9.24
CA MET A 220 -20.98 -1.56 -10.34
C MET A 220 -20.30 -2.12 -11.59
N ILE A 221 -19.17 -2.84 -11.43
CA ILE A 221 -18.48 -3.49 -12.55
C ILE A 221 -19.43 -4.45 -13.28
N LYS A 222 -20.12 -5.32 -12.53
CA LYS A 222 -21.05 -6.30 -13.11
C LYS A 222 -22.20 -5.62 -13.85
N GLN A 223 -22.74 -4.55 -13.27
CA GLN A 223 -23.82 -3.80 -13.89
C GLN A 223 -23.36 -3.14 -15.21
N ILE A 224 -22.19 -2.50 -15.21
CA ILE A 224 -21.63 -1.90 -16.43
C ILE A 224 -21.38 -2.98 -17.49
N GLN A 225 -20.84 -4.15 -17.09
CA GLN A 225 -20.62 -5.26 -18.01
C GLN A 225 -21.94 -5.77 -18.62
N SER A 226 -22.99 -5.98 -17.81
CA SER A 226 -24.30 -6.40 -18.33
C SER A 226 -24.93 -5.34 -19.24
N GLU A 227 -24.81 -4.06 -18.89
CA GLU A 227 -25.31 -2.96 -19.74
C GLU A 227 -24.57 -2.90 -21.10
N GLN A 228 -23.27 -3.23 -21.13
CA GLN A 228 -22.52 -3.31 -22.39
C GLN A 228 -22.96 -4.52 -23.24
N GLU A 229 -23.18 -5.67 -22.63
CA GLU A 229 -23.65 -6.89 -23.31
C GLU A 229 -25.07 -6.71 -23.86
N ASP A 230 -25.99 -6.12 -23.10
CA ASP A 230 -27.37 -5.86 -23.55
C ASP A 230 -27.41 -4.84 -24.70
N ASN A 231 -26.49 -3.87 -24.68
CA ASN A 231 -26.34 -2.92 -25.76
C ASN A 231 -25.65 -3.52 -26.99
N GLN A 232 -24.85 -4.59 -26.88
CA GLN A 232 -24.25 -5.27 -28.04
C GLN A 232 -25.34 -5.85 -28.94
N GLY A 233 -25.70 -5.10 -29.99
CA GLY A 233 -26.71 -5.49 -30.98
C GLY A 233 -28.02 -4.71 -30.93
N LYS A 234 -28.25 -3.87 -29.92
CA LYS A 234 -29.41 -2.97 -29.83
C LYS A 234 -28.95 -1.54 -29.54
N GLY A 235 -29.03 -0.67 -30.54
CA GLY A 235 -28.65 0.75 -30.39
C GLY A 235 -28.00 1.33 -31.64
N ASP A 236 -27.83 2.65 -31.62
CA ASP A 236 -27.21 3.43 -32.69
C ASP A 236 -25.68 3.45 -32.51
N HIS A 237 -25.06 2.27 -32.55
CA HIS A 237 -23.62 2.07 -32.36
C HIS A 237 -22.96 1.46 -33.61
N THR A 238 -21.66 1.69 -33.72
CA THR A 238 -20.87 1.17 -34.84
C THR A 238 -20.43 -0.25 -34.55
N GLN A 239 -20.54 -1.14 -35.55
CA GLN A 239 -20.08 -2.53 -35.43
C GLN A 239 -18.56 -2.61 -35.38
N VAL A 240 -18.06 -3.61 -34.65
CA VAL A 240 -16.62 -3.94 -34.61
C VAL A 240 -16.12 -4.17 -36.04
N HIS A 241 -14.89 -3.74 -36.32
CA HIS A 241 -14.23 -3.80 -37.65
C HIS A 241 -14.74 -2.83 -38.71
N SER A 242 -15.53 -1.81 -38.35
CA SER A 242 -15.90 -0.74 -39.27
C SER A 242 -14.82 0.34 -39.36
N TYR A 243 -14.60 0.90 -40.55
CA TYR A 243 -13.78 2.09 -40.72
C TYR A 243 -14.55 3.33 -40.23
N VAL A 244 -14.00 4.01 -39.22
CA VAL A 244 -14.65 5.16 -38.58
C VAL A 244 -13.78 6.41 -38.68
N THR A 245 -14.42 7.55 -38.89
CA THR A 245 -13.79 8.87 -38.73
C THR A 245 -14.31 9.49 -37.44
N LEU A 246 -13.43 9.72 -36.47
CA LEU A 246 -13.79 10.25 -35.15
C LEU A 246 -13.56 11.76 -35.08
N TYR A 247 -14.59 12.50 -34.72
CA TYR A 247 -14.49 13.94 -34.46
C TYR A 247 -14.44 14.16 -32.94
N VAL A 248 -13.25 14.46 -32.42
CA VAL A 248 -13.02 14.66 -30.98
C VAL A 248 -12.94 16.17 -30.68
N LYS A 249 -13.67 16.62 -29.66
CA LYS A 249 -13.65 18.02 -29.22
C LYS A 249 -12.39 18.32 -28.39
N ASN A 250 -11.85 19.53 -28.51
CA ASN A 250 -10.79 20.09 -27.65
C ASN A 250 -9.50 19.23 -27.55
N VAL A 251 -9.00 18.72 -28.68
CA VAL A 251 -7.71 18.03 -28.71
C VAL A 251 -6.58 19.04 -28.95
N PRO A 252 -5.55 19.11 -28.08
CA PRO A 252 -4.40 19.98 -28.31
C PRO A 252 -3.58 19.48 -29.51
N VAL A 253 -3.20 20.40 -30.39
CA VAL A 253 -2.50 20.12 -31.67
C VAL A 253 -1.11 19.51 -31.45
N THR A 254 -0.48 19.81 -30.31
CA THR A 254 0.88 19.43 -29.92
C THR A 254 1.10 17.93 -29.68
N ARG A 255 0.09 17.07 -29.88
CA ARG A 255 0.15 15.63 -29.57
C ARG A 255 0.38 14.72 -30.77
N PHE A 256 0.40 15.25 -31.99
CA PHE A 256 0.52 14.45 -33.20
C PHE A 256 1.83 14.75 -33.91
N GLU A 257 2.89 14.06 -33.50
CA GLU A 257 4.11 14.01 -34.31
C GLU A 257 3.98 12.94 -35.41
N PRO A 258 4.36 13.26 -36.65
CA PRO A 258 4.35 12.28 -37.75
C PRO A 258 5.34 11.14 -37.44
N GLY A 259 4.81 9.93 -37.24
CA GLY A 259 5.61 8.73 -36.92
C GLY A 259 5.11 7.96 -35.69
N HIS A 260 4.29 8.58 -34.84
CA HIS A 260 3.73 7.92 -33.66
C HIS A 260 2.39 7.23 -33.98
N HIS A 261 2.23 5.99 -33.51
CA HIS A 261 0.95 5.28 -33.59
C HIS A 261 -0.02 5.80 -32.54
N VAL A 262 -1.22 6.18 -32.98
CA VAL A 262 -2.27 6.71 -32.10
C VAL A 262 -3.28 5.60 -31.82
N PHE A 263 -3.42 5.24 -30.54
CA PHE A 263 -4.44 4.33 -30.06
C PHE A 263 -5.56 5.11 -29.40
N VAL A 264 -6.79 4.85 -29.80
CA VAL A 264 -7.99 5.45 -29.20
C VAL A 264 -8.77 4.36 -28.49
N SER A 265 -9.02 4.56 -27.20
CA SER A 265 -9.82 3.66 -26.37
C SER A 265 -11.06 4.40 -25.86
N GLY A 266 -12.20 3.71 -25.87
CA GLY A 266 -13.44 4.22 -25.29
C GLY A 266 -13.41 4.04 -23.76
N LEU A 267 -13.76 5.09 -23.03
CA LEU A 267 -13.83 5.06 -21.58
C LEU A 267 -15.16 4.52 -21.09
N LEU A 268 -15.12 3.72 -20.03
CA LEU A 268 -16.31 3.25 -19.35
C LEU A 268 -16.94 4.34 -18.47
N PRO A 269 -18.21 4.16 -18.05
CA PRO A 269 -18.84 5.04 -17.10
C PRO A 269 -17.97 5.31 -15.86
N HIS A 270 -17.73 6.58 -15.50
CA HIS A 270 -16.99 6.99 -14.29
C HIS A 270 -15.48 6.71 -14.32
N GLU A 271 -14.95 6.23 -15.44
CA GLU A 271 -13.52 6.01 -15.62
C GLU A 271 -12.73 7.33 -15.74
N GLN A 272 -13.41 8.46 -15.99
CA GLN A 272 -12.79 9.79 -15.96
C GLN A 272 -12.58 10.32 -14.54
N CYS A 273 -13.32 9.81 -13.56
CA CYS A 273 -13.27 10.28 -12.18
C CYS A 273 -11.99 9.81 -11.49
N LEU A 274 -11.47 10.60 -10.55
CA LEU A 274 -10.29 10.28 -9.76
C LEU A 274 -10.66 9.58 -8.44
N SER A 275 -9.92 8.54 -8.08
CA SER A 275 -10.08 7.82 -6.81
C SER A 275 -8.76 7.25 -6.32
N VAL A 276 -8.82 6.43 -5.28
CA VAL A 276 -7.67 5.73 -4.70
C VAL A 276 -7.58 4.33 -5.30
N LEU A 277 -6.56 4.13 -6.12
CA LEU A 277 -6.26 2.86 -6.75
C LEU A 277 -5.45 1.99 -5.81
N ASN A 278 -5.83 0.72 -5.68
CA ASN A 278 -5.05 -0.32 -5.02
C ASN A 278 -4.53 -1.30 -6.06
N ILE A 279 -3.23 -1.35 -6.23
CA ILE A 279 -2.53 -2.11 -7.26
C ILE A 279 -1.68 -3.17 -6.58
N VAL A 280 -1.84 -4.44 -6.95
CA VAL A 280 -0.93 -5.50 -6.52
C VAL A 280 0.28 -5.48 -7.44
N LEU A 281 1.48 -5.33 -6.87
CA LEU A 281 2.75 -5.30 -7.57
C LEU A 281 3.64 -6.45 -7.10
N ASN A 282 4.26 -7.10 -8.08
CA ASN A 282 5.32 -8.09 -7.93
C ASN A 282 6.61 -7.50 -8.50
N ARG A 283 7.67 -7.50 -7.70
CA ARG A 283 8.98 -7.01 -8.14
C ARG A 283 9.53 -7.94 -9.25
N THR A 284 10.06 -7.36 -10.33
CA THR A 284 10.84 -8.12 -11.32
C THR A 284 12.18 -8.56 -10.69
N ASN A 285 12.70 -9.74 -11.08
CA ASN A 285 13.94 -10.26 -10.50
C ASN A 285 15.18 -9.50 -11.01
N ASP A 286 15.07 -8.82 -12.15
CA ASP A 286 16.23 -8.29 -12.88
C ASP A 286 16.72 -6.93 -12.35
N SER A 287 15.96 -6.29 -11.47
CA SER A 287 16.28 -4.93 -11.01
C SER A 287 16.62 -4.92 -9.52
N GLU A 288 17.90 -4.68 -9.23
CA GLU A 288 18.44 -4.56 -7.87
C GLU A 288 18.14 -3.20 -7.21
N ILE A 289 17.43 -2.32 -7.94
CA ILE A 289 17.14 -0.97 -7.49
C ILE A 289 16.29 -1.01 -6.20
N ILE A 290 16.72 -0.24 -5.22
CA ILE A 290 15.96 -0.04 -3.99
C ILE A 290 14.83 0.95 -4.30
N LEU A 291 13.61 0.53 -4.01
CA LEU A 291 12.44 1.40 -4.12
C LEU A 291 11.94 1.76 -2.73
N LYS A 292 11.85 3.06 -2.49
CA LYS A 292 11.28 3.58 -1.25
C LYS A 292 9.80 3.87 -1.45
N SER A 293 9.00 3.63 -0.43
CA SER A 293 7.62 4.12 -0.40
C SER A 293 7.60 5.65 -0.56
N LYS A 294 6.65 6.17 -1.34
CA LYS A 294 6.49 7.60 -1.70
C LYS A 294 7.53 8.14 -2.68
N GLU A 295 8.29 7.27 -3.33
CA GLU A 295 9.11 7.63 -4.47
C GLU A 295 8.25 7.70 -5.74
N ARG A 296 8.60 8.57 -6.68
CA ARG A 296 7.84 8.75 -7.93
C ARG A 296 8.06 7.54 -8.84
N LEU A 297 6.97 6.91 -9.28
CA LEU A 297 6.98 5.83 -10.26
C LEU A 297 6.01 6.13 -11.39
N ILE A 298 6.36 5.63 -12.57
CA ILE A 298 5.51 5.68 -13.75
C ILE A 298 4.66 4.42 -13.79
N PHE A 299 3.35 4.58 -13.74
CA PHE A 299 2.38 3.51 -13.81
C PHE A 299 1.75 3.44 -15.18
N HIS A 300 1.80 2.25 -15.78
CA HIS A 300 0.98 1.89 -16.93
C HIS A 300 -0.15 1.01 -16.41
N VAL A 301 -1.36 1.55 -16.31
CA VAL A 301 -2.56 0.85 -15.83
C VAL A 301 -3.50 0.66 -17.02
N GLY A 302 -3.51 -0.54 -17.60
CA GLY A 302 -4.20 -0.80 -18.87
C GLY A 302 -3.69 0.12 -19.97
N PHE A 303 -4.56 0.99 -20.50
CA PHE A 303 -4.20 1.98 -21.53
C PHE A 303 -3.72 3.33 -20.99
N ARG A 304 -3.75 3.53 -19.66
CA ARG A 304 -3.42 4.82 -19.03
C ARG A 304 -1.98 4.84 -18.54
N ARG A 305 -1.29 5.96 -18.77
CA ARG A 305 0.07 6.21 -18.30
C ARG A 305 0.10 7.46 -17.43
N PHE A 306 0.57 7.33 -16.19
CA PHE A 306 0.70 8.46 -15.27
C PHE A 306 1.85 8.23 -14.29
N ALA A 307 2.46 9.31 -13.81
CA ALA A 307 3.39 9.28 -12.71
C ALA A 307 2.64 9.50 -11.39
N SER A 308 3.03 8.77 -10.35
CA SER A 308 2.48 8.93 -9.00
C SER A 308 3.45 8.38 -7.96
N ALA A 309 3.36 8.87 -6.72
CA ALA A 309 4.14 8.39 -5.60
C ALA A 309 3.32 7.42 -4.73
N PRO A 310 3.42 6.09 -4.92
CA PRO A 310 2.60 5.13 -4.20
C PRO A 310 3.07 4.95 -2.75
N ILE A 311 2.14 4.53 -1.90
CA ILE A 311 2.48 3.93 -0.60
C ILE A 311 2.40 2.41 -0.70
N TYR A 312 3.41 1.71 -0.21
CA TYR A 312 3.39 0.25 -0.20
C TYR A 312 2.78 -0.30 1.09
N SER A 313 1.99 -1.36 0.94
CA SER A 313 1.35 -2.07 2.04
C SER A 313 1.39 -3.57 1.81
N GLN A 314 1.32 -4.35 2.88
CA GLN A 314 1.26 -5.81 2.79
C GLN A 314 -0.03 -6.27 2.10
N HIS A 315 0.09 -7.32 1.27
CA HIS A 315 -1.06 -7.97 0.67
C HIS A 315 -1.67 -9.00 1.65
N THR A 316 -2.52 -8.53 2.55
CA THR A 316 -3.26 -9.35 3.52
C THR A 316 -4.77 -9.30 3.27
N THR A 317 -5.51 -10.27 3.80
CA THR A 317 -6.98 -10.35 3.68
C THR A 317 -7.73 -9.53 4.75
N GLY A 318 -7.08 -9.18 5.86
CA GLY A 318 -7.71 -8.37 6.91
C GLY A 318 -7.88 -6.90 6.52
N ASP A 319 -8.68 -6.14 7.26
CA ASP A 319 -9.03 -4.76 6.91
C ASP A 319 -7.86 -3.78 7.02
N LYS A 320 -6.90 -4.09 7.91
CA LYS A 320 -5.72 -3.27 8.20
C LYS A 320 -4.52 -3.87 7.52
N HIS A 321 -3.79 -3.03 6.80
CA HIS A 321 -2.58 -3.42 6.08
C HIS A 321 -1.39 -2.68 6.65
N LYS A 322 -0.32 -3.42 6.97
CA LYS A 322 0.91 -2.83 7.46
C LYS A 322 1.59 -2.10 6.29
N PHE A 323 1.97 -0.84 6.52
CA PHE A 323 2.81 -0.06 5.62
C PHE A 323 4.21 -0.65 5.55
N GLU A 324 4.78 -0.75 4.35
CA GLU A 324 6.17 -1.14 4.14
C GLU A 324 6.97 0.07 3.63
N ARG A 325 8.18 0.26 4.19
CA ARG A 325 9.03 1.41 3.84
C ARG A 325 9.75 1.21 2.51
N PHE A 326 10.08 -0.03 2.19
CA PHE A 326 10.81 -0.41 1.00
C PHE A 326 10.07 -1.55 0.28
N PHE A 327 10.16 -1.56 -1.04
CA PHE A 327 9.69 -2.68 -1.83
C PHE A 327 10.81 -3.72 -1.92
N ARG A 328 10.74 -4.74 -1.07
CA ARG A 328 11.75 -5.81 -1.02
C ARG A 328 11.63 -6.75 -2.24
N PRO A 329 12.75 -7.29 -2.74
CA PRO A 329 12.73 -8.31 -3.78
C PRO A 329 11.90 -9.54 -3.39
N ARG A 330 11.31 -10.21 -4.38
CA ARG A 330 10.54 -11.47 -4.21
C ARG A 330 9.30 -11.37 -3.30
N GLN A 331 8.87 -10.16 -2.97
CA GLN A 331 7.65 -9.91 -2.21
C GLN A 331 6.54 -9.39 -3.13
N THR A 332 5.30 -9.75 -2.83
CA THR A 332 4.11 -9.11 -3.41
C THR A 332 3.60 -8.04 -2.47
N LEU A 333 3.48 -6.81 -2.94
CA LEU A 333 2.98 -5.68 -2.17
C LEU A 333 1.79 -5.03 -2.87
N VAL A 334 0.99 -4.29 -2.11
CA VAL A 334 -0.08 -3.46 -2.65
C VAL A 334 0.38 -2.00 -2.61
N ALA A 335 0.51 -1.41 -3.80
CA ALA A 335 0.71 0.01 -4.00
C ALA A 335 -0.64 0.73 -3.99
N THR A 336 -0.79 1.69 -3.08
CA THR A 336 -1.97 2.56 -3.02
C THR A 336 -1.57 3.96 -3.48
N CYS A 337 -2.27 4.51 -4.47
CA CYS A 337 -2.01 5.84 -5.00
C CYS A 337 -3.29 6.49 -5.53
N PHE A 338 -3.24 7.81 -5.73
CA PHE A 338 -4.30 8.52 -6.44
C PHE A 338 -4.15 8.31 -7.95
N GLY A 339 -5.28 8.08 -8.62
CA GLY A 339 -5.32 7.95 -10.08
C GLY A 339 -6.75 7.84 -10.59
N PRO A 340 -6.94 7.97 -11.91
CA PRO A 340 -8.24 7.79 -12.54
C PRO A 340 -8.74 6.37 -12.30
N ILE A 341 -10.04 6.25 -11.99
CA ILE A 341 -10.69 4.97 -11.77
C ILE A 341 -10.53 4.12 -13.03
N THR A 342 -10.00 2.92 -12.90
CA THR A 342 -9.99 1.91 -13.96
C THR A 342 -10.70 0.67 -13.45
N TYR A 343 -11.48 0.00 -14.29
CA TYR A 343 -12.18 -1.22 -13.90
C TYR A 343 -11.28 -2.46 -14.06
N PRO A 344 -11.12 -3.30 -13.02
CA PRO A 344 -10.45 -4.58 -13.14
C PRO A 344 -11.22 -5.53 -14.09
N PRO A 345 -10.53 -6.45 -14.81
CA PRO A 345 -9.10 -6.72 -14.75
C PRO A 345 -8.28 -5.75 -15.60
N ALA A 346 -7.28 -5.09 -14.99
CA ALA A 346 -6.32 -4.25 -15.69
C ALA A 346 -4.91 -4.63 -15.25
N SER A 347 -4.05 -5.00 -16.22
CA SER A 347 -2.64 -5.25 -15.96
C SER A 347 -1.93 -3.93 -15.66
N VAL A 348 -0.98 -4.00 -14.72
CA VAL A 348 -0.19 -2.83 -14.31
C VAL A 348 1.29 -3.11 -14.46
N LEU A 349 1.99 -2.15 -15.05
CA LEU A 349 3.45 -2.10 -15.08
C LEU A 349 3.91 -0.84 -14.34
N ALA A 350 4.94 -0.97 -13.52
CA ALA A 350 5.57 0.13 -12.80
C ALA A 350 7.01 0.29 -13.28
N PHE A 351 7.33 1.50 -13.74
CA PHE A 351 8.66 1.87 -14.22
C PHE A 351 9.26 2.92 -13.29
N LYS A 352 10.58 2.86 -13.13
CA LYS A 352 11.36 3.94 -12.53
C LYS A 352 12.01 4.74 -13.64
N GLU A 353 11.92 6.06 -13.52
CA GLU A 353 12.54 7.01 -14.44
C GLU A 353 13.88 7.44 -13.84
N PHE A 354 14.95 7.29 -14.61
CA PHE A 354 16.27 7.81 -14.27
C PHE A 354 16.44 9.25 -14.75
N PRO A 355 17.41 10.02 -14.21
CA PRO A 355 17.70 11.38 -14.67
C PRO A 355 17.95 11.46 -16.18
N ASP A 356 18.52 10.41 -16.77
CA ASP A 356 18.79 10.29 -18.22
C ASP A 356 17.52 10.10 -19.09
N GLY A 357 16.32 10.11 -18.49
CA GLY A 357 15.05 9.84 -19.18
C GLY A 357 14.80 8.36 -19.51
N ARG A 358 15.75 7.48 -19.17
CA ARG A 358 15.60 6.02 -19.33
C ARG A 358 14.58 5.48 -18.34
N GLN A 359 13.68 4.63 -18.82
CA GLN A 359 12.66 3.98 -18.00
C GLN A 359 13.01 2.50 -17.84
N GLU A 360 13.13 2.04 -16.60
CA GLU A 360 13.38 0.62 -16.29
C GLU A 360 12.17 -0.02 -15.66
N LEU A 361 11.86 -1.25 -16.09
CA LEU A 361 10.73 -2.01 -15.55
C LEU A 361 11.07 -2.57 -14.18
N VAL A 362 10.31 -2.12 -13.20
CA VAL A 362 10.60 -2.37 -11.79
C VAL A 362 9.59 -3.35 -11.19
N ALA A 363 8.31 -3.24 -11.53
CA ALA A 363 7.32 -4.18 -11.04
C ALA A 363 6.25 -4.45 -12.08
N THR A 364 5.73 -5.67 -12.07
CA THR A 364 4.59 -6.10 -12.85
C THR A 364 3.47 -6.48 -11.90
N GLY A 365 2.22 -6.30 -12.33
CA GLY A 365 1.10 -6.41 -11.41
C GLY A 365 -0.26 -6.33 -12.06
N SER A 366 -1.26 -6.19 -11.22
CA SER A 366 -2.65 -6.02 -11.64
C SER A 366 -3.39 -5.10 -10.68
N LEU A 367 -4.43 -4.44 -11.21
CA LEU A 367 -5.32 -3.62 -10.42
C LEU A 367 -6.21 -4.51 -9.55
N LEU A 368 -6.14 -4.33 -8.22
CA LEU A 368 -6.91 -5.11 -7.26
C LEU A 368 -8.32 -4.55 -7.08
N SER A 369 -8.39 -3.29 -6.65
CA SER A 369 -9.66 -2.58 -6.43
C SER A 369 -9.44 -1.08 -6.37
N VAL A 370 -10.51 -0.32 -6.57
CA VAL A 370 -10.50 1.13 -6.45
C VAL A 370 -11.34 1.52 -5.24
N ASN A 371 -10.69 1.52 -4.07
CA ASN A 371 -11.35 1.71 -2.77
C ASN A 371 -10.51 2.65 -1.89
N PRO A 372 -11.04 3.82 -1.48
CA PRO A 372 -10.36 4.73 -0.56
C PRO A 372 -10.34 4.24 0.90
N ASP A 373 -11.23 3.33 1.27
CA ASP A 373 -11.39 2.83 2.64
C ASP A 373 -10.29 1.85 3.09
N ARG A 374 -9.42 1.40 2.17
CA ARG A 374 -8.33 0.47 2.50
C ARG A 374 -7.39 1.11 3.53
N LEU A 375 -7.29 0.51 4.71
CA LEU A 375 -6.50 1.06 5.81
C LEU A 375 -5.03 0.67 5.70
N VAL A 376 -4.18 1.66 5.40
CA VAL A 376 -2.72 1.49 5.47
C VAL A 376 -2.18 2.10 6.76
N LEU A 377 -1.62 1.25 7.64
CA LEU A 377 -1.12 1.64 8.96
C LEU A 377 0.40 1.56 9.02
N LYS A 378 1.06 2.67 9.34
CA LYS A 378 2.49 2.70 9.66
C LYS A 378 2.70 2.32 11.11
N ARG A 379 3.46 1.24 11.29
CA ARG A 379 4.00 0.82 12.57
C ARG A 379 5.28 1.59 12.86
N ILE A 380 5.49 1.93 14.13
CA ILE A 380 6.78 2.29 14.70
C ILE A 380 6.99 1.37 15.90
N VAL A 381 8.22 0.88 16.05
CA VAL A 381 8.65 0.07 17.19
C VAL A 381 9.63 0.90 18.00
N LEU A 382 9.27 1.20 19.25
CA LEU A 382 10.19 1.79 20.21
C LEU A 382 10.89 0.67 20.97
N SER A 383 12.22 0.70 20.99
CA SER A 383 13.05 -0.28 21.67
C SER A 383 13.41 0.19 23.08
N GLY A 384 13.58 -0.77 23.99
CA GLY A 384 14.01 -0.52 25.36
C GLY A 384 14.79 -1.72 25.90
N HIS A 385 15.74 -1.44 26.79
CA HIS A 385 16.61 -2.46 27.35
C HIS A 385 16.28 -2.71 28.83
N PRO A 386 16.16 -3.99 29.25
CA PRO A 386 16.00 -4.33 30.65
C PRO A 386 17.29 -3.99 31.41
N PHE A 387 17.15 -3.36 32.57
CA PHE A 387 18.25 -2.99 33.45
C PHE A 387 18.28 -3.85 34.72
N LYS A 388 17.16 -3.90 35.46
CA LYS A 388 17.00 -4.72 36.67
C LYS A 388 15.86 -5.69 36.48
N ILE A 389 16.10 -6.97 36.62
CA ILE A 389 15.12 -8.02 36.38
C ILE A 389 14.75 -8.66 37.72
N HIS A 390 13.45 -8.68 38.02
CA HIS A 390 12.86 -9.45 39.11
C HIS A 390 12.00 -10.57 38.52
N LYS A 391 11.42 -11.43 39.37
CA LYS A 391 10.65 -12.61 38.93
C LYS A 391 9.53 -12.27 37.93
N LYS A 392 8.66 -11.30 38.24
CA LYS A 392 7.52 -10.90 37.38
C LYS A 392 7.57 -9.44 36.92
N SER A 393 8.61 -8.70 37.32
CA SER A 393 8.74 -7.28 37.00
C SER A 393 10.17 -6.95 36.56
N ALA A 394 10.32 -6.09 35.58
CA ALA A 394 11.62 -5.60 35.15
C ALA A 394 11.62 -4.06 35.07
N VAL A 395 12.75 -3.45 35.38
CA VAL A 395 13.00 -2.03 35.15
C VAL A 395 13.62 -1.88 33.77
N ILE A 396 13.00 -1.09 32.91
CA ILE A 396 13.40 -0.84 31.53
C ILE A 396 13.96 0.57 31.42
N ARG A 397 15.03 0.72 30.64
CA ARG A 397 15.69 2.00 30.31
C ARG A 397 15.78 2.20 28.79
N TYR A 398 16.07 3.43 28.39
CA TYR A 398 16.29 3.87 27.00
C TYR A 398 15.08 3.83 26.06
N MET A 399 13.89 3.43 26.53
CA MET A 399 12.68 3.55 25.73
C MET A 399 12.13 4.99 25.74
N PHE A 400 12.11 5.63 26.91
CA PHE A 400 11.69 7.02 27.11
C PHE A 400 12.72 7.75 27.96
N PHE A 401 12.72 9.08 27.87
CA PHE A 401 13.62 9.96 28.64
C PHE A 401 12.88 10.84 29.65
N SER A 402 11.54 10.96 29.55
CA SER A 402 10.70 11.73 30.46
C SER A 402 9.68 10.83 31.19
N PRO A 403 9.41 11.05 32.49
CA PRO A 403 8.40 10.29 33.22
C PRO A 403 6.97 10.58 32.73
N GLU A 404 6.73 11.77 32.18
CA GLU A 404 5.43 12.12 31.62
C GLU A 404 5.11 11.30 30.36
N ASP A 405 6.12 11.01 29.55
CA ASP A 405 5.98 10.14 28.37
C ASP A 405 5.64 8.71 28.78
N VAL A 406 6.29 8.19 29.83
CA VAL A 406 5.98 6.84 30.38
C VAL A 406 4.52 6.73 30.79
N ASN A 407 3.99 7.76 31.45
CA ASN A 407 2.58 7.78 31.89
C ASN A 407 1.61 7.92 30.72
N TRP A 408 1.97 8.69 29.69
CA TRP A 408 1.18 8.81 28.46
C TRP A 408 1.03 7.47 27.72
N PHE A 409 2.13 6.71 27.60
CA PHE A 409 2.13 5.42 26.90
C PHE A 409 1.81 4.22 27.80
N LYS A 410 1.42 4.45 29.06
CA LYS A 410 1.10 3.41 30.05
C LYS A 410 0.03 2.39 29.59
N PRO A 411 -1.04 2.78 28.86
CA PRO A 411 -2.06 1.83 28.42
C PRO A 411 -1.60 0.83 27.35
N ILE A 412 -0.40 1.01 26.79
CA ILE A 412 0.07 0.24 25.63
C ILE A 412 0.76 -1.05 26.09
N GLU A 413 0.45 -2.14 25.40
CA GLU A 413 1.08 -3.44 25.63
C GLU A 413 2.52 -3.46 25.11
N LEU A 414 3.41 -4.01 25.93
CA LEU A 414 4.81 -4.26 25.61
C LEU A 414 4.97 -5.71 25.15
N ARG A 415 5.81 -5.92 24.15
CA ARG A 415 6.24 -7.25 23.70
C ARG A 415 7.74 -7.36 23.79
N THR A 416 8.31 -8.55 23.92
CA THR A 416 9.76 -8.73 23.85
C THR A 416 10.18 -9.57 22.65
N ARG A 417 11.47 -9.56 22.32
CA ARG A 417 12.01 -10.35 21.20
C ARG A 417 11.73 -11.85 21.38
N TRP A 418 11.72 -12.32 22.62
CA TRP A 418 11.46 -13.73 22.97
C TRP A 418 9.97 -14.03 23.22
N GLY A 419 9.07 -13.15 22.78
CA GLY A 419 7.63 -13.40 22.79
C GLY A 419 6.91 -13.18 24.13
N ARG A 420 7.57 -12.58 25.12
CA ARG A 420 6.92 -12.20 26.39
C ARG A 420 6.04 -10.98 26.19
N ARG A 421 4.98 -10.89 27.00
CA ARG A 421 4.00 -9.79 26.95
C ARG A 421 3.90 -9.12 28.31
N GLY A 422 3.75 -7.80 28.30
CA GLY A 422 3.74 -7.03 29.54
C GLY A 422 3.09 -5.66 29.41
N HIS A 423 3.03 -4.95 30.53
CA HIS A 423 2.50 -3.60 30.61
C HIS A 423 3.34 -2.74 31.55
N ILE A 424 3.25 -1.42 31.38
CA ILE A 424 3.93 -0.44 32.23
C ILE A 424 3.15 -0.30 33.54
N LYS A 425 3.83 -0.46 34.68
CA LYS A 425 3.24 -0.30 36.01
C LYS A 425 3.38 1.13 36.51
N GLU A 426 4.60 1.64 36.55
CA GLU A 426 4.93 2.96 37.11
C GLU A 426 6.21 3.53 36.48
N SER A 427 6.29 4.86 36.36
CA SER A 427 7.54 5.57 36.03
C SER A 427 8.45 5.63 37.26
N LEU A 428 9.75 5.44 37.07
CA LEU A 428 10.77 5.51 38.10
C LEU A 428 11.73 6.68 37.81
N GLY A 429 11.85 7.61 38.75
CA GLY A 429 12.76 8.75 38.66
C GLY A 429 12.42 9.73 37.52
N THR A 430 13.40 10.54 37.14
CA THR A 430 13.22 11.67 36.20
C THR A 430 13.68 11.37 34.77
N HIS A 431 14.43 10.28 34.56
CA HIS A 431 15.06 9.96 33.26
C HIS A 431 14.28 8.94 32.42
N GLY A 432 12.97 8.80 32.65
CA GLY A 432 12.11 7.90 31.86
C GLY A 432 12.36 6.40 32.10
N HIS A 433 13.00 6.02 33.22
CA HIS A 433 12.99 4.62 33.63
C HIS A 433 11.58 4.21 34.00
N MET A 434 11.23 2.95 33.74
CA MET A 434 9.89 2.45 34.02
C MET A 434 9.94 1.03 34.55
N LYS A 435 9.04 0.74 35.48
CA LYS A 435 8.81 -0.62 35.97
C LYS A 435 7.70 -1.24 35.16
N CYS A 436 7.99 -2.38 34.57
CA CYS A 436 7.07 -3.13 33.73
C CYS A 436 6.80 -4.49 34.36
N GLN A 437 5.59 -4.98 34.22
CA GLN A 437 5.18 -6.31 34.62
C GLN A 437 5.03 -7.18 33.39
N PHE A 438 5.61 -8.38 33.43
CA PHE A 438 5.57 -9.35 32.34
C PHE A 438 4.90 -10.65 32.80
N ASP A 439 4.44 -11.44 31.84
CA ASP A 439 3.92 -12.79 32.02
C ASP A 439 4.97 -13.75 32.62
N GLY A 440 6.24 -13.60 32.22
CA GLY A 440 7.36 -14.44 32.67
C GLY A 440 8.62 -13.68 33.06
N ILE A 441 9.66 -14.44 33.43
CA ILE A 441 10.98 -13.90 33.76
C ILE A 441 11.67 -13.46 32.45
N LEU A 442 12.20 -12.23 32.44
CA LEU A 442 12.93 -11.69 31.30
C LEU A 442 14.41 -12.12 31.32
N LYS A 443 15.02 -12.30 30.14
CA LYS A 443 16.47 -12.50 30.03
C LYS A 443 17.18 -11.14 29.98
N SER A 444 18.42 -11.07 30.45
CA SER A 444 19.21 -9.82 30.42
C SER A 444 19.55 -9.35 29.00
N GLN A 445 19.61 -10.28 28.03
CA GLN A 445 19.85 -9.98 26.62
C GLN A 445 18.56 -9.68 25.85
N ASP A 446 17.39 -9.71 26.51
CA ASP A 446 16.13 -9.43 25.85
C ASP A 446 16.00 -7.94 25.53
N THR A 447 15.19 -7.64 24.51
CA THR A 447 14.82 -6.29 24.10
C THR A 447 13.31 -6.16 24.18
N VAL A 448 12.86 -5.08 24.81
CA VAL A 448 11.44 -4.81 24.99
C VAL A 448 11.02 -3.81 23.92
N PHE A 449 9.89 -4.08 23.30
CA PHE A 449 9.34 -3.32 22.19
C PHE A 449 7.95 -2.81 22.53
N MET A 450 7.69 -1.56 22.13
CA MET A 450 6.35 -0.98 22.12
C MET A 450 5.95 -0.71 20.67
N ASN A 451 4.78 -1.21 20.25
CA ASN A 451 4.27 -0.98 18.90
C ASN A 451 3.28 0.18 18.89
N LEU A 452 3.57 1.18 18.07
CA LEU A 452 2.73 2.33 17.82
C LEU A 452 2.26 2.34 16.37
N TYR A 453 0.99 2.65 16.13
CA TYR A 453 0.40 2.66 14.79
C TYR A 453 -0.22 4.01 14.46
N LYS A 454 -0.05 4.47 13.22
CA LYS A 454 -0.84 5.57 12.66
C LYS A 454 -1.31 5.23 11.26
N ARG A 455 -2.46 5.77 10.87
CA ARG A 455 -2.90 5.71 9.48
C ARG A 455 -2.05 6.61 8.59
N ILE A 456 -1.72 6.13 7.40
CA ILE A 456 -1.03 6.89 6.36
C ILE A 456 -1.89 6.90 5.11
N TYR A 457 -1.91 8.06 4.47
CA TYR A 457 -2.57 8.30 3.20
C TYR A 457 -1.52 8.54 2.11
N PRO A 458 -1.82 8.20 0.84
CA PRO A 458 -1.00 8.62 -0.30
C PRO A 458 -1.00 10.14 -0.41
N LYS A 459 0.01 10.72 -1.07
CA LYS A 459 0.06 12.15 -1.36
C LYS A 459 -0.54 12.41 -2.74
N TRP A 460 -1.23 13.54 -2.91
CA TRP A 460 -1.68 14.00 -4.23
C TRP A 460 -0.49 14.32 -5.14
N THR A 461 -0.10 13.36 -5.97
CA THR A 461 1.08 13.42 -6.85
C THR A 461 0.77 12.86 -8.24
N TYR A 462 -0.51 12.81 -8.59
CA TYR A 462 -0.96 12.32 -9.88
C TYR A 462 -0.55 13.30 -10.98
N GLU A 463 0.26 12.81 -11.93
CA GLU A 463 0.72 13.57 -13.08
C GLU A 463 0.49 12.73 -14.36
N PRO A 464 -0.33 13.19 -15.32
CA PRO A 464 -0.51 12.48 -16.58
C PRO A 464 0.76 12.58 -17.43
N LEU A 465 1.34 11.44 -17.82
CA LEU A 465 2.67 11.39 -18.48
C LEU A 465 2.69 12.01 -19.89
N ALA A 466 1.54 12.33 -20.46
CA ALA A 466 1.44 13.07 -21.72
C ALA A 466 2.03 14.50 -21.64
N VAL A 467 2.42 14.96 -20.45
CA VAL A 467 2.89 16.34 -20.18
C VAL A 467 4.43 16.46 -20.13
N GLN A 468 5.18 15.36 -19.92
CA GLN A 468 6.64 15.44 -19.69
C GLN A 468 7.47 15.76 -20.94
N GLN A 469 7.10 15.28 -22.12
CA GLN A 469 7.85 15.60 -23.34
C GLN A 469 7.85 17.11 -23.65
N GLN A 470 6.82 17.84 -23.19
CA GLN A 470 6.68 19.28 -23.42
C GLN A 470 7.48 20.13 -22.42
N GLN A 471 7.63 19.69 -21.17
CA GLN A 471 8.39 20.46 -20.17
C GLN A 471 9.89 20.35 -20.39
N GLN A 472 10.40 19.19 -20.82
CA GLN A 472 11.81 19.05 -21.19
C GLN A 472 12.14 19.86 -22.46
N GLN A 473 11.29 19.83 -23.48
CA GLN A 473 11.48 20.65 -24.69
C GLN A 473 11.45 22.15 -24.38
N HIS A 474 10.51 22.64 -23.55
CA HIS A 474 10.48 24.05 -23.17
C HIS A 474 11.66 24.47 -22.27
N HIS A 475 12.18 23.60 -21.39
CA HIS A 475 13.38 23.91 -20.61
C HIS A 475 14.65 23.92 -21.46
N GLU A 476 14.75 23.07 -22.48
CA GLU A 476 15.87 23.10 -23.43
C GLU A 476 15.81 24.31 -24.37
N GLU A 477 14.60 24.75 -24.76
CA GLU A 477 14.41 25.97 -25.56
C GLU A 477 14.64 27.26 -24.76
N ASP A 478 14.33 27.30 -23.46
CA ASP A 478 14.59 28.46 -22.59
C ASP A 478 16.07 28.55 -22.14
N MET A 479 16.86 27.48 -22.31
CA MET A 479 18.30 27.45 -22.01
C MET A 479 19.19 27.67 -23.24
N GLN A 480 18.63 27.71 -24.46
CA GLN A 480 19.32 28.13 -25.69
C GLN A 480 19.05 29.60 -25.98
#